data_AF-A0AA95LEI1-F1
#
_entry.id   AF-A0AA95LEI1-F1
#
_cell.length_a   1.000
_cell.length_b   1.000
_cell.length_c   1.000
_cell.angle_alpha   90.00
_cell.angle_beta   90.00
_cell.angle_gamma   90.00
#
_symmetry.space_group_name_H-M   'P 1'
#
loop_
_entity.id
_entity.type
_entity.pdbx_description
1 polymer ?
#
loop_
_entity_poly.entity_id
_entity_poly.type
_entity_poly.pdbx_seq_one_letter_code
_entity_poly.pdbx_strand_id
1 'polypeptide(L)'
;MIIPFLLLILAFSSFFLRVWIVGPDKEKLSDDGNELNIKGKLILGLIGLISVIIIMIADGVQGIGMKWFWIVFIIIALGFQSFIDWKFLKHTKQHILSLILLVEGVALVYFLF
;
A
#
# COMPACT_ATOMS: atom_id res chain seq x y z
N MET A 1 -5.99 12.66 -13.35
CA MET A 1 -5.59 11.68 -14.38
C MET A 1 -4.42 10.79 -13.98
N ILE A 2 -3.51 11.23 -13.09
CA ILE A 2 -2.28 10.49 -12.74
C ILE A 2 -2.54 9.29 -11.80
N ILE A 3 -3.50 9.38 -10.86
CA ILE A 3 -3.73 8.34 -9.85
C ILE A 3 -4.09 6.96 -10.43
N PRO A 4 -5.01 6.82 -11.40
CA PRO A 4 -5.29 5.52 -12.00
C PRO A 4 -4.06 4.88 -12.64
N PHE A 5 -3.17 5.69 -13.22
CA PHE A 5 -1.93 5.22 -13.82
C PHE A 5 -0.92 4.74 -12.77
N LEU A 6 -0.78 5.47 -11.66
CA LEU A 6 0.03 5.06 -10.50
C LEU A 6 -0.43 3.70 -9.95
N LEU A 7 -1.75 3.54 -9.76
CA LEU A 7 -2.33 2.28 -9.28
C LEU A 7 -2.10 1.14 -10.27
N LEU A 8 -2.17 1.41 -11.56
CA LEU A 8 -1.92 0.42 -12.60
C LEU A 8 -0.46 -0.05 -12.62
N ILE A 9 0.50 0.86 -12.49
CA ILE A 9 1.93 0.52 -12.38
C ILE A 9 2.14 -0.34 -11.13
N LEU A 10 1.68 0.11 -9.96
CA LEU A 10 1.84 -0.65 -8.72
C LEU A 10 1.19 -2.03 -8.78
N ALA A 11 0.00 -2.15 -9.38
CA ALA A 11 -0.67 -3.43 -9.55
C ALA A 11 0.15 -4.37 -10.45
N PHE A 12 0.68 -3.85 -11.55
CA PHE A 12 1.54 -4.60 -12.46
C PHE A 12 2.82 -5.05 -11.76
N SER A 13 3.56 -4.12 -11.14
CA SER A 13 4.77 -4.43 -10.37
C SER A 13 4.50 -5.48 -9.29
N SER A 14 3.39 -5.36 -8.56
CA SER A 14 3.00 -6.34 -7.54
C SER A 14 2.79 -7.75 -8.10
N PHE A 15 2.27 -7.87 -9.32
CA PHE A 15 2.05 -9.15 -9.99
C PHE A 15 3.38 -9.80 -10.39
N PHE A 16 4.24 -9.06 -11.09
CA PHE A 16 5.55 -9.58 -11.53
C PHE A 16 6.47 -9.91 -10.35
N LEU A 17 6.59 -8.98 -9.39
CA LEU A 17 7.44 -9.17 -8.23
C LEU A 17 6.94 -10.32 -7.35
N ARG A 18 5.63 -10.55 -7.26
CA ARG A 18 5.09 -11.71 -6.54
C ARG A 18 5.57 -13.02 -7.16
N VAL A 19 5.36 -13.19 -8.46
CA VAL A 19 5.76 -14.41 -9.17
C VAL A 19 7.26 -14.64 -9.04
N TRP A 20 8.06 -13.57 -9.08
CA TRP A 20 9.51 -13.67 -9.05
C TRP A 20 10.11 -13.88 -7.65
N ILE A 21 9.59 -13.20 -6.62
CA ILE A 21 10.18 -13.18 -5.27
C ILE A 21 9.52 -14.20 -4.35
N VAL A 22 8.20 -14.29 -4.38
CA VAL A 22 7.41 -15.12 -3.45
C VAL A 22 7.16 -16.50 -4.06
N GLY A 23 6.98 -16.56 -5.36
CA GLY A 23 6.54 -17.76 -6.08
C GLY A 23 5.02 -17.76 -6.31
N PRO A 24 4.51 -18.75 -7.07
CA PRO A 24 3.10 -18.83 -7.45
C PRO A 24 2.18 -19.17 -6.27
N ASP A 25 2.72 -19.88 -5.27
CA ASP A 25 1.94 -20.36 -4.13
C ASP A 25 1.80 -19.28 -3.06
N LYS A 26 0.61 -18.69 -3.00
CA LYS A 26 0.29 -17.71 -1.97
C LYS A 26 -0.10 -18.43 -0.69
N GLU A 27 0.81 -18.38 0.28
CA GLU A 27 0.49 -18.84 1.63
C GLU A 27 -0.56 -17.94 2.28
N LYS A 28 -1.49 -18.58 3.01
CA LYS A 28 -2.60 -17.91 3.67
C LYS A 28 -2.18 -17.50 5.08
N LEU A 29 -2.68 -16.36 5.52
CA LEU A 29 -2.57 -15.93 6.92
C LEU A 29 -3.32 -16.92 7.83
N SER A 30 -2.83 -17.08 9.06
CA SER A 30 -3.63 -17.67 10.14
C SER A 30 -4.88 -16.84 10.40
N ASP A 31 -5.88 -17.42 11.06
CA ASP A 31 -7.15 -16.73 11.36
C ASP A 31 -6.92 -15.42 12.13
N ASP A 32 -6.09 -15.43 13.17
CA ASP A 32 -5.70 -14.23 13.93
C ASP A 32 -5.02 -13.17 13.03
N GLY A 33 -4.14 -13.61 12.14
CA GLY A 33 -3.44 -12.74 11.21
C GLY A 33 -4.38 -12.12 10.18
N ASN A 34 -5.35 -12.91 9.70
CA ASN A 34 -6.36 -12.46 8.76
C ASN A 34 -7.33 -11.47 9.41
N GLU A 35 -7.79 -11.74 10.64
CA GLU A 35 -8.64 -10.84 11.40
C GLU A 35 -7.94 -9.49 11.63
N LEU A 36 -6.68 -9.51 12.09
CA LEU A 36 -5.91 -8.29 12.30
C LEU A 36 -5.67 -7.52 10.99
N ASN A 37 -5.37 -8.22 9.89
CA ASN A 37 -5.18 -7.63 8.57
C ASN A 37 -6.45 -6.93 8.08
N ILE A 38 -7.62 -7.57 8.22
CA ILE A 38 -8.91 -7.00 7.80
C ILE A 38 -9.25 -5.79 8.67
N LYS A 39 -9.20 -5.92 10.00
CA LYS A 39 -9.52 -4.82 10.92
C LYS A 39 -8.58 -3.63 10.71
N GLY A 40 -7.28 -3.89 10.59
CA GLY A 40 -6.28 -2.86 10.33
C GLY A 40 -6.52 -2.13 9.01
N LYS A 41 -6.77 -2.87 7.92
CA LYS A 41 -7.10 -2.26 6.62
C LYS A 41 -8.41 -1.48 6.63
N LEU A 42 -9.41 -1.93 7.37
CA LEU A 42 -10.67 -1.22 7.51
C LEU A 42 -10.45 0.13 8.22
N ILE A 43 -9.73 0.14 9.34
CA ILE A 43 -9.39 1.36 10.07
C ILE A 43 -8.55 2.31 9.19
N LEU A 44 -7.50 1.80 8.55
CA LEU A 44 -6.66 2.59 7.65
C LEU A 44 -7.46 3.15 6.46
N GLY A 45 -8.38 2.36 5.89
CA GLY A 45 -9.25 2.80 4.81
C GLY A 45 -10.20 3.92 5.22
N LEU A 46 -10.79 3.84 6.42
CA LEU A 46 -11.65 4.89 6.96
C LEU A 46 -10.87 6.20 7.21
N ILE A 47 -9.69 6.10 7.85
CA ILE A 47 -8.83 7.26 8.10
C ILE A 47 -8.38 7.89 6.79
N GLY A 48 -7.98 7.07 5.82
CA GLY A 48 -7.58 7.52 4.49
C GLY A 48 -8.72 8.24 3.76
N LEU A 49 -9.93 7.67 3.79
CA LEU A 49 -11.11 8.26 3.16
C LEU A 49 -11.46 9.63 3.76
N ILE A 50 -11.52 9.73 5.09
CA ILE A 50 -11.82 11.00 5.78
C ILE A 50 -10.74 12.04 5.44
N SER A 51 -9.46 11.65 5.52
CA SER A 51 -8.34 12.54 5.24
C SER A 51 -8.35 13.04 3.80
N VAL A 52 -8.63 12.17 2.81
CA VAL A 52 -8.66 12.58 1.40
C VAL A 52 -9.77 13.58 1.13
N ILE A 53 -10.96 13.40 1.74
CA ILE A 53 -12.09 14.33 1.59
C ILE A 53 -11.73 15.70 2.15
N ILE A 54 -11.14 15.75 3.35
CA ILE A 54 -10.73 17.00 3.99
C ILE A 54 -9.70 17.73 3.13
N ILE A 55 -8.68 17.02 2.65
CA ILE A 55 -7.62 17.61 1.83
C ILE A 55 -8.15 18.07 0.47
N MET A 56 -9.06 17.32 -0.15
CA MET A 56 -9.72 17.74 -1.40
C MET A 56 -10.47 19.07 -1.24
N ILE A 57 -11.14 19.27 -0.10
CA ILE A 57 -11.88 20.50 0.17
C ILE A 57 -10.92 21.66 0.47
N ALA A 58 -9.84 21.40 1.21
CA ALA A 58 -8.91 22.43 1.67
C ALA A 58 -7.89 22.89 0.62
N ASP A 59 -7.36 21.95 -0.18
CA ASP A 59 -6.20 22.17 -1.07
C ASP A 59 -6.48 21.73 -2.53
N GLY A 60 -7.67 21.18 -2.80
CA GLY A 60 -8.04 20.67 -4.11
C GLY A 60 -7.36 19.34 -4.47
N VAL A 61 -7.78 18.76 -5.60
CA VAL A 61 -7.33 17.42 -6.04
C VAL A 61 -5.88 17.42 -6.55
N GLN A 62 -5.36 18.58 -6.97
CA GLN A 62 -4.00 18.76 -7.48
C GLN A 62 -3.09 19.54 -6.53
N GLY A 63 -3.56 19.77 -5.29
CA GLY A 63 -2.80 20.48 -4.27
C GLY A 63 -1.59 19.69 -3.77
N ILE A 64 -0.60 20.42 -3.24
CA ILE A 64 0.61 19.82 -2.66
C ILE A 64 0.29 18.93 -1.46
N GLY A 65 -0.75 19.26 -0.70
CA GLY A 65 -1.27 18.45 0.39
C GLY A 65 -1.76 17.09 -0.10
N MET A 66 -2.36 17.01 -1.30
CA MET A 66 -2.79 15.74 -1.88
C MET A 66 -1.60 14.84 -2.21
N LYS A 67 -0.52 15.40 -2.75
CA LYS A 67 0.73 14.67 -3.01
C LYS A 67 1.29 14.03 -1.74
N TRP A 68 1.45 14.84 -0.69
CA TRP A 68 1.98 14.39 0.58
C TRP A 68 1.06 13.39 1.29
N PHE A 69 -0.25 13.56 1.17
CA PHE A 69 -1.23 12.59 1.63
C PHE A 69 -0.98 11.21 1.01
N TRP A 70 -0.84 11.13 -0.32
CA TRP A 70 -0.61 9.85 -0.99
C TRP A 70 0.72 9.21 -0.56
N ILE A 71 1.78 9.99 -0.38
CA ILE A 71 3.08 9.50 0.13
C ILE A 71 2.90 8.88 1.53
N VAL A 72 2.31 9.63 2.46
CA VAL A 72 2.11 9.16 3.85
C VAL A 72 1.17 7.95 3.88
N PHE A 73 0.09 7.98 3.10
CA PHE A 73 -0.87 6.89 3.03
C PHE A 73 -0.23 5.60 2.50
N ILE A 74 0.60 5.69 1.46
CA ILE A 74 1.35 4.54 0.92
C ILE A 74 2.31 3.97 1.98
N ILE A 75 3.07 4.83 2.66
CA ILE A 75 4.01 4.40 3.71
C ILE A 75 3.26 3.63 4.81
N ILE A 76 2.15 4.17 5.30
CA ILE A 76 1.37 3.53 6.36
C ILE A 76 0.72 2.24 5.86
N ALA A 77 0.08 2.25 4.69
CA ALA A 77 -0.65 1.09 4.17
C ALA A 77 0.28 -0.07 3.81
N LEU A 78 1.34 0.18 3.06
CA LEU A 78 2.31 -0.85 2.67
C LEU A 78 3.26 -1.21 3.81
N GLY A 79 3.55 -0.27 4.72
CA GLY A 79 4.29 -0.55 5.95
C GLY A 79 3.50 -1.48 6.87
N PHE A 80 2.20 -1.24 7.03
CA PHE A 80 1.29 -2.14 7.74
C PHE A 80 1.24 -3.53 7.08
N GLN A 81 1.10 -3.59 5.75
CA GLN A 81 1.13 -4.86 5.02
C GLN A 81 2.45 -5.60 5.25
N SER A 82 3.58 -4.90 5.18
CA SER A 82 4.89 -5.49 5.46
C SER A 82 5.02 -6.00 6.90
N PHE A 83 4.43 -5.29 7.86
CA PHE A 83 4.41 -5.74 9.25
C PHE A 83 3.59 -7.02 9.42
N ILE A 84 2.40 -7.09 8.81
CA ILE A 84 1.55 -8.29 8.82
C ILE A 84 2.29 -9.47 8.18
N ASP A 85 2.85 -9.27 6.99
CA ASP A 85 3.55 -10.33 6.26
C ASP A 85 4.80 -10.79 7.01
N TRP A 86 5.52 -9.89 7.67
CA TRP A 86 6.68 -10.26 8.49
C TRP A 86 6.29 -11.01 9.76
N LYS A 87 5.18 -10.63 10.41
CA LYS A 87 4.73 -11.23 11.66
C LYS A 87 4.12 -12.62 11.46
N PHE A 88 3.30 -12.78 10.42
CA PHE A 88 2.49 -14.00 10.22
C PHE A 88 3.02 -14.91 9.10
N LEU A 89 3.80 -14.38 8.15
CA LEU A 89 4.33 -15.12 7.00
C LEU A 89 5.84 -14.96 6.90
N LYS A 90 6.53 -14.93 8.05
CA LYS A 90 7.98 -14.63 8.16
C LYS A 90 8.86 -15.55 7.31
N HIS A 91 8.47 -16.82 7.18
CA HIS A 91 9.17 -17.82 6.38
C HIS A 91 8.96 -17.62 4.87
N THR A 92 7.95 -16.84 4.48
CA THR A 92 7.77 -16.36 3.11
C THR A 92 8.54 -15.06 2.87
N LYS A 93 8.81 -14.76 1.60
CA LYS A 93 9.38 -13.48 1.18
C LYS A 93 8.31 -12.39 0.92
N GLN A 94 7.07 -12.58 1.37
CA GLN A 94 5.97 -11.63 1.12
C GLN A 94 6.22 -10.25 1.73
N HIS A 95 6.86 -10.20 2.91
CA HIS A 95 7.22 -8.93 3.55
C HIS A 95 8.24 -8.11 2.73
N ILE A 96 9.18 -8.79 2.03
CA ILE A 96 10.14 -8.13 1.14
C ILE A 96 9.41 -7.52 -0.06
N LEU A 97 8.45 -8.25 -0.63
CA LEU A 97 7.61 -7.74 -1.72
C LEU A 97 6.88 -6.45 -1.32
N SER A 98 6.23 -6.43 -0.14
CA SER A 98 5.55 -5.23 0.34
C SER A 98 6.48 -4.05 0.61
N LEU A 99 7.72 -4.29 1.05
CA LEU A 99 8.70 -3.22 1.24
C LEU A 99 9.18 -2.63 -0.09
N ILE A 100 9.40 -3.47 -1.11
CA ILE A 100 9.75 -2.99 -2.46
C ILE A 100 8.62 -2.14 -3.02
N LEU A 101 7.37 -2.60 -2.91
CA LEU A 101 6.20 -1.84 -3.35
C LEU A 101 6.02 -0.53 -2.58
N LEU A 102 6.43 -0.48 -1.30
CA LEU A 102 6.42 0.76 -0.52
C LEU A 102 7.37 1.79 -1.12
N VAL A 103 8.62 1.41 -1.36
CA VAL A 103 9.63 2.31 -1.94
C VAL A 103 9.21 2.75 -3.34
N GLU A 104 8.74 1.81 -4.16
CA GLU A 104 8.24 2.09 -5.50
C GLU A 104 7.05 3.05 -5.46
N GLY A 105 6.06 2.81 -4.60
CA GLY A 105 4.88 3.66 -4.48
C GLY A 105 5.21 5.09 -4.05
N VAL A 106 6.11 5.25 -3.09
CA VAL A 106 6.58 6.58 -2.65
C VAL A 106 7.31 7.29 -3.78
N ALA A 107 8.23 6.60 -4.48
CA ALA A 107 8.96 7.17 -5.61
C ALA A 107 8.02 7.60 -6.73
N LEU A 108 7.07 6.75 -7.12
CA LEU A 108 6.10 7.04 -8.18
C LEU A 108 5.26 8.26 -7.84
N VAL A 109 4.73 8.38 -6.62
CA VAL A 109 3.98 9.59 -6.21
C VAL A 109 4.89 10.81 -6.19
N TYR A 110 6.11 10.69 -5.67
CA TYR A 110 7.02 11.83 -5.58
C TYR A 110 7.38 12.42 -6.96
N PHE A 111 7.58 11.58 -7.97
CA PHE A 111 8.00 12.03 -9.31
C PHE A 111 6.86 12.32 -10.28
N LEU A 112 5.71 11.65 -10.15
CA LEU A 112 4.64 11.71 -11.15
C LEU A 112 3.41 12.51 -10.72
N PHE A 113 3.25 12.75 -9.42
CA PHE A 113 2.17 13.59 -8.86
C PHE A 113 2.59 15.05 -8.80
#